data_AF-Q5NBB6-F1
#
_entry.id   AF-Q5NBB6-F1
#
_cell.length_a   1.000
_cell.length_b   1.000
_cell.length_c   1.000
_cell.angle_alpha   90.00
_cell.angle_beta   90.00
_cell.angle_gamma   90.00
#
_symmetry.space_group_name_H-M   'P 1'
#
loop_
_entity.id
_entity.type
_entity.pdbx_description
1 polymer ?
#
loop_
_entity_poly.entity_id
_entity_poly.type
_entity_poly.pdbx_seq_one_letter_code
_entity_poly.pdbx_strand_id
1 'polypeptide(L)'
;MLAGWETLASCPASVIHSLIKVLLVVTFMQWPATAIVVVPNSNCFTFDNNSRLVDFADLIGKNFEYNEKGSVPSDLVVQFCKDVQRRSQAGYTDFGRFISSRSFITGSQPIDFIQTFQYGDLVHCETTFEKMGRTSQVNIICGQCPNKECKGKQGCICSISYDELMCRVTVELAIPCPKSGPRVFKGFTVGFHPRSSELVYNGLTQLGFEQSHHEFSFQGEQSHVSLYLSAVFSLSGLVGKPSLKVNPVKGLDVTLTGSGTNGAMPTTLSPTILNVIWRCEIARSSPYEVNILIPVEGYDPIEFTLTKECGWFDHIIVSST
;
A
#
# COMPACT_ATOMS: atom_id res chain seq x y z
N MET A 1 -17.20 -54.20 -41.71
CA MET A 1 -17.74 -52.87 -42.05
C MET A 1 -16.77 -51.82 -41.52
N LEU A 2 -16.53 -50.81 -42.35
CA LEU A 2 -15.77 -49.57 -42.11
C LEU A 2 -14.25 -49.69 -41.95
N ALA A 3 -13.61 -49.62 -43.12
CA ALA A 3 -12.28 -49.06 -43.31
C ALA A 3 -12.28 -47.55 -43.00
N GLY A 4 -11.13 -47.02 -42.58
CA GLY A 4 -10.93 -45.57 -42.48
C GLY A 4 -9.89 -45.13 -41.46
N TRP A 5 -8.71 -45.76 -41.42
CA TRP A 5 -7.52 -45.11 -40.83
C TRP A 5 -6.87 -44.25 -41.91
N GLU A 6 -7.42 -43.06 -42.10
CA GLU A 6 -6.75 -42.01 -42.86
C GLU A 6 -5.59 -41.47 -42.03
N THR A 7 -4.41 -41.71 -42.58
CA THR A 7 -3.12 -41.09 -42.31
C THR A 7 -3.21 -39.75 -41.60
N LEU A 8 -2.60 -39.69 -40.42
CA LEU A 8 -2.20 -38.46 -39.74
C LEU A 8 -1.59 -37.50 -40.76
N ALA A 9 -2.38 -36.50 -41.15
CA ALA A 9 -1.97 -35.43 -42.02
C ALA A 9 -0.70 -34.81 -41.42
N SER A 10 0.40 -34.91 -42.16
CA SER A 10 1.62 -34.17 -41.91
C SER A 10 1.29 -32.68 -41.94
N CYS A 11 1.00 -32.09 -40.78
CA CYS A 11 0.84 -30.65 -40.67
C CYS A 11 2.13 -29.98 -41.17
N PRO A 12 2.05 -29.10 -42.19
CA PRO A 12 3.23 -28.49 -42.77
C PRO A 12 3.90 -27.59 -41.72
N ALA A 13 5.23 -27.72 -41.58
CA ALA A 13 6.05 -27.01 -40.58
C ALA A 13 5.81 -25.48 -40.54
N SER A 14 5.36 -24.90 -41.67
CA SER A 14 4.91 -23.51 -41.80
C SER A 14 3.81 -23.11 -40.80
N VAL A 15 2.79 -23.96 -40.62
CA VAL A 15 1.64 -23.66 -39.74
C VAL A 15 2.06 -23.70 -38.28
N ILE A 16 2.91 -24.66 -37.90
CA ILE A 16 3.49 -24.76 -36.56
C ILE A 16 4.33 -23.52 -36.25
N HIS A 17 5.17 -23.08 -37.20
CA HIS A 17 6.01 -21.90 -37.02
C HIS A 17 5.19 -20.61 -36.88
N SER A 18 4.07 -20.49 -37.62
CA SER A 18 3.16 -19.34 -37.50
C SER A 18 2.42 -19.34 -36.17
N LEU A 19 1.96 -20.50 -35.68
CA LEU A 19 1.33 -20.63 -34.37
C LEU A 19 2.29 -20.31 -33.23
N ILE A 20 3.55 -20.77 -33.30
CA ILE A 20 4.59 -20.45 -32.32
C ILE A 20 4.88 -18.95 -32.30
N LYS A 21 4.96 -18.28 -33.46
CA LYS A 21 5.14 -16.82 -33.53
C LYS A 21 3.97 -16.07 -32.92
N VAL A 22 2.73 -16.47 -33.21
CA VAL A 22 1.54 -15.85 -32.62
C VAL A 22 1.52 -16.07 -31.11
N LEU A 23 1.82 -17.27 -30.62
CA LEU A 23 1.87 -17.57 -29.19
C LEU A 23 2.99 -16.80 -28.48
N LEU A 24 4.16 -16.64 -29.11
CA LEU A 24 5.24 -15.79 -28.63
C LEU A 24 4.80 -14.32 -28.59
N VAL A 25 4.19 -13.79 -29.65
CA VAL A 25 3.69 -12.41 -29.65
C VAL A 25 2.63 -12.20 -28.57
N VAL A 26 1.71 -13.16 -28.37
CA VAL A 26 0.69 -13.08 -27.31
C VAL A 26 1.31 -13.15 -25.93
N THR A 27 2.31 -14.00 -25.69
CA THR A 27 3.01 -14.07 -24.39
C THR A 27 3.93 -12.87 -24.15
N PHE A 28 4.55 -12.30 -25.19
CA PHE A 28 5.35 -11.07 -25.09
C PHE A 28 4.48 -9.80 -24.97
N MET A 29 3.25 -9.79 -25.51
CA MET A 29 2.28 -8.70 -25.35
C MET A 29 1.41 -8.83 -24.10
N GLN A 30 1.41 -9.99 -23.43
CA GLN A 30 0.94 -10.11 -22.06
C GLN A 30 1.93 -9.38 -21.16
N TRP A 31 1.80 -8.05 -21.16
CA TRP A 31 2.20 -7.21 -20.03
C TRP A 31 1.72 -7.97 -18.79
N PRO A 32 2.62 -8.38 -17.87
CA PRO A 32 2.14 -8.91 -16.61
C PRO A 32 1.25 -7.81 -16.06
N ALA A 33 -0.04 -8.09 -15.92
CA ALA A 33 -0.92 -7.26 -15.14
C ALA A 33 -0.42 -7.40 -13.70
N THR A 34 0.68 -6.72 -13.39
CA THR A 34 1.15 -6.52 -12.04
C THR A 34 0.02 -5.75 -11.39
N ALA A 35 -0.69 -6.40 -10.48
CA ALA A 35 -1.71 -5.71 -9.70
C ALA A 35 -1.04 -4.50 -9.05
N ILE A 36 -1.60 -3.31 -9.28
CA ILE A 36 -1.15 -2.08 -8.66
C ILE A 36 -1.05 -2.32 -7.15
N VAL A 37 0.07 -1.96 -6.54
CA VAL A 37 0.23 -2.08 -5.09
C VAL A 37 -0.52 -0.91 -4.44
N VAL A 38 -1.79 -1.16 -4.14
CA VAL A 38 -2.68 -0.19 -3.49
C VAL A 38 -2.42 -0.18 -1.99
N VAL A 39 -2.57 0.99 -1.38
CA VAL A 39 -2.62 1.12 0.09
C VAL A 39 -3.76 0.25 0.65
N PRO A 40 -3.52 -0.55 1.71
CA PRO A 40 -4.60 -1.30 2.36
C PRO A 40 -5.72 -0.38 2.86
N ASN A 41 -6.96 -0.88 2.86
CA ASN A 41 -8.15 -0.15 3.31
C ASN A 41 -8.20 0.11 4.83
N SER A 42 -7.17 -0.32 5.57
CA SER A 42 -7.07 -0.13 7.01
C SER A 42 -5.69 0.40 7.37
N ASN A 43 -5.55 0.96 8.58
CA ASN A 43 -4.25 1.35 9.11
C ASN A 43 -3.44 0.16 9.68
N CYS A 44 -3.98 -1.06 9.65
CA CYS A 44 -3.42 -2.24 10.30
C CYS A 44 -2.46 -2.99 9.38
N PHE A 45 -1.46 -2.30 8.85
CA PHE A 45 -0.41 -2.89 8.02
C PHE A 45 0.93 -2.27 8.36
N THR A 46 2.00 -2.95 7.98
CA THR A 46 3.36 -2.41 8.06
C THR A 46 4.26 -3.06 6.99
N PHE A 47 5.56 -2.83 7.07
CA PHE A 47 6.55 -3.43 6.20
C PHE A 47 7.48 -4.35 6.99
N ASP A 48 7.90 -5.46 6.38
CA ASP A 48 8.95 -6.30 6.94
C ASP A 48 10.36 -5.71 6.68
N ASN A 49 11.39 -6.38 7.19
CA ASN A 49 12.79 -5.97 7.00
C ASN A 49 13.24 -5.97 5.53
N ASN A 50 12.51 -6.63 4.63
CA ASN A 50 12.78 -6.65 3.21
C ASN A 50 11.98 -5.59 2.43
N SER A 51 11.29 -4.68 3.13
CA SER A 51 10.37 -3.70 2.55
C SER A 51 9.15 -4.33 1.86
N ARG A 52 8.70 -5.51 2.31
CA ARG A 52 7.46 -6.09 1.80
C ARG A 52 6.27 -5.67 2.66
N LEU A 53 5.16 -5.38 2.00
CA LEU A 53 3.90 -5.05 2.67
C LEU A 53 3.39 -6.28 3.44
N VAL A 54 3.06 -6.09 4.72
CA VAL A 54 2.43 -7.11 5.57
C VAL A 54 1.14 -6.52 6.09
N ASP A 55 0.03 -7.06 5.61
CA ASP A 55 -1.32 -6.60 5.97
C ASP A 55 -1.92 -7.49 7.06
N PHE A 56 -2.29 -6.88 8.17
CA PHE A 56 -2.90 -7.53 9.33
C PHE A 56 -4.39 -7.20 9.47
N ALA A 57 -5.06 -6.75 8.40
CA ALA A 57 -6.48 -6.43 8.40
C ALA A 57 -7.37 -7.53 9.00
N ASP A 58 -7.03 -8.81 8.78
CA ASP A 58 -7.76 -9.97 9.31
C ASP A 58 -7.71 -10.08 10.85
N LEU A 59 -6.81 -9.36 11.52
CA LEU A 59 -6.65 -9.37 12.97
C LEU A 59 -7.26 -8.14 13.65
N ILE A 60 -7.78 -7.16 12.92
CA ILE A 60 -8.32 -5.93 13.51
C ILE A 60 -9.39 -6.25 14.56
N GLY A 61 -9.20 -5.70 15.77
CA GLY A 61 -10.14 -5.87 16.87
C GLY A 61 -10.15 -7.25 17.51
N LYS A 62 -9.27 -8.16 17.09
CA LYS A 62 -9.10 -9.47 17.75
C LYS A 62 -8.53 -9.28 19.15
N ASN A 63 -9.13 -9.94 20.13
CA ASN A 63 -8.69 -9.89 21.53
C ASN A 63 -7.57 -10.91 21.79
N PHE A 64 -6.54 -10.45 22.50
CA PHE A 64 -5.57 -11.31 23.17
C PHE A 64 -5.59 -10.97 24.65
N GLU A 65 -5.93 -11.95 25.47
CA GLU A 65 -6.10 -11.78 26.91
C GLU A 65 -4.94 -12.42 27.66
N TYR A 66 -4.46 -11.76 28.71
CA TYR A 66 -3.42 -12.26 29.59
C TYR A 66 -3.88 -12.21 31.04
N ASN A 67 -3.92 -13.38 31.67
CA ASN A 67 -4.31 -13.53 33.07
C ASN A 67 -3.07 -13.41 33.96
N GLU A 68 -2.98 -12.32 34.72
CA GLU A 68 -1.88 -12.12 35.67
C GLU A 68 -1.95 -13.14 36.83
N LYS A 69 -0.86 -13.88 37.08
CA LYS A 69 -0.77 -14.79 38.23
C LYS A 69 -0.70 -13.97 39.53
N GLY A 70 -1.69 -14.14 40.42
CA GLY A 70 -1.70 -13.54 41.76
C GLY A 70 -2.57 -12.28 41.91
N SER A 71 -3.13 -11.75 40.81
CA SER A 71 -4.12 -10.67 40.81
C SER A 71 -5.50 -11.24 40.52
N VAL A 72 -6.46 -11.11 41.44
CA VAL A 72 -7.86 -11.53 41.27
C VAL A 72 -8.52 -10.70 40.16
N PRO A 73 -9.14 -11.34 39.16
CA PRO A 73 -8.64 -11.29 37.79
C PRO A 73 -8.51 -9.84 37.30
N SER A 74 -7.27 -9.42 37.01
CA SER A 74 -7.08 -8.31 36.10
C SER A 74 -6.53 -8.87 34.81
N ASP A 75 -7.35 -8.83 33.76
CA ASP A 75 -6.97 -9.33 32.46
C ASP A 75 -6.48 -8.15 31.63
N LEU A 76 -5.21 -8.19 31.22
CA LEU A 76 -4.74 -7.29 30.18
C LEU A 76 -5.29 -7.81 28.85
N VAL A 77 -5.97 -6.95 28.11
CA VAL A 77 -6.57 -7.24 26.82
C VAL A 77 -5.92 -6.36 25.77
N VAL A 78 -5.30 -6.98 24.78
CA VAL A 78 -4.86 -6.31 23.56
C VAL A 78 -5.94 -6.51 22.49
N GLN A 79 -6.59 -5.44 22.07
CA GLN A 79 -7.39 -5.41 20.85
C GLN A 79 -6.47 -4.99 19.70
N PHE A 80 -6.10 -5.95 18.86
CA PHE A 80 -5.08 -5.73 17.83
C PHE A 80 -5.46 -4.59 16.87
N CYS A 81 -4.51 -3.67 16.61
CA CYS A 81 -4.73 -2.43 15.86
C CYS A 81 -5.90 -1.55 16.35
N LYS A 82 -6.24 -1.63 17.64
CA LYS A 82 -7.32 -0.82 18.22
C LYS A 82 -6.92 -0.19 19.56
N ASP A 83 -6.76 -0.99 20.62
CA ASP A 83 -6.43 -0.49 21.96
C ASP A 83 -5.79 -1.57 22.84
N VAL A 84 -5.19 -1.12 23.95
CA VAL A 84 -4.69 -2.00 25.01
C VAL A 84 -5.33 -1.57 26.32
N GLN A 85 -5.93 -2.51 27.03
CA GLN A 85 -6.77 -2.23 28.18
C GLN A 85 -6.46 -3.19 29.32
N ARG A 86 -6.56 -2.73 30.56
CA ARG A 86 -6.63 -3.60 31.73
C ARG A 86 -8.05 -3.63 32.25
N ARG A 87 -8.61 -4.82 32.38
CA ARG A 87 -9.97 -5.05 32.89
C ARG A 87 -9.87 -5.77 34.22
N SER A 88 -10.28 -5.11 35.29
CA SER A 88 -10.26 -5.69 36.64
C SER A 88 -11.59 -5.42 37.36
N GLN A 89 -11.83 -6.09 38.48
CA GLN A 89 -12.96 -5.75 39.35
C GLN A 89 -12.90 -4.30 39.85
N ALA A 90 -11.69 -3.75 40.04
CA ALA A 90 -11.49 -2.37 40.47
C ALA A 90 -11.81 -1.33 39.38
N GLY A 91 -11.98 -1.77 38.14
CA GLY A 91 -12.33 -0.90 37.02
C GLY A 91 -11.54 -1.18 35.75
N TYR A 92 -11.72 -0.26 34.81
CA TYR A 92 -11.13 -0.25 33.48
C TYR A 92 -9.98 0.76 33.43
N THR A 93 -8.87 0.38 32.81
CA THR A 93 -7.76 1.31 32.53
C THR A 93 -7.34 1.19 31.06
N ASP A 94 -7.39 2.32 30.35
CA ASP A 94 -6.97 2.46 28.95
C ASP A 94 -5.46 2.76 28.87
N PHE A 95 -4.70 1.91 28.18
CA PHE A 95 -3.28 2.11 27.89
C PHE A 95 -3.02 2.64 26.47
N GLY A 96 -4.04 3.22 25.86
CA GLY A 96 -3.94 3.96 24.61
C GLY A 96 -4.52 3.23 23.43
N ARG A 97 -4.61 3.99 22.34
CA ARG A 97 -5.25 3.61 21.09
C ARG A 97 -4.26 3.58 19.94
N PHE A 98 -4.51 2.69 19.00
CA PHE A 98 -3.79 2.62 17.74
C PHE A 98 -4.35 3.68 16.79
N ILE A 99 -3.50 4.62 16.37
CA ILE A 99 -3.95 5.85 15.69
C ILE A 99 -3.78 5.76 14.17
N SER A 100 -2.65 5.22 13.69
CA SER A 100 -2.33 5.22 12.27
C SER A 100 -1.31 4.15 11.91
N SER A 101 -1.11 3.90 10.61
CA SER A 101 -0.06 2.99 10.12
C SER A 101 1.36 3.39 10.55
N ARG A 102 1.60 4.66 10.90
CA ARG A 102 2.88 5.11 11.49
C ARG A 102 3.15 4.51 12.88
N SER A 103 2.10 4.09 13.56
CA SER A 103 2.16 3.41 14.86
C SER A 103 2.44 1.92 14.73
N PHE A 104 2.59 1.38 13.51
CA PHE A 104 2.92 -0.01 13.24
C PHE A 104 4.24 -0.06 12.45
N ILE A 105 5.31 -0.47 13.11
CA ILE A 105 6.66 -0.44 12.54
C ILE A 105 7.31 -1.82 12.56
N THR A 106 8.35 -1.97 11.73
CA THR A 106 9.22 -3.14 11.73
C THR A 106 10.04 -3.19 13.02
N GLY A 107 10.11 -4.38 13.63
CA GLY A 107 10.92 -4.64 14.81
C GLY A 107 12.38 -4.95 14.46
N SER A 108 13.14 -5.35 15.47
CA SER A 108 14.48 -5.90 15.32
C SER A 108 14.56 -7.20 16.11
N GLN A 109 15.26 -8.20 15.57
CA GLN A 109 15.32 -9.54 16.18
C GLN A 109 15.59 -9.46 17.70
N PRO A 110 14.81 -10.16 18.54
CA PRO A 110 13.86 -11.23 18.18
C PRO A 110 12.44 -10.78 17.82
N ILE A 111 12.17 -9.47 17.78
CA ILE A 111 10.85 -8.90 17.51
C ILE A 111 10.71 -8.62 16.01
N ASP A 112 9.62 -9.10 15.40
CA ASP A 112 9.36 -8.90 13.98
C ASP A 112 8.68 -7.56 13.70
N PHE A 113 7.73 -7.16 14.56
CA PHE A 113 7.00 -5.90 14.42
C PHE A 113 6.64 -5.26 15.76
N ILE A 114 6.31 -3.98 15.76
CA ILE A 114 5.94 -3.23 16.97
C ILE A 114 4.70 -2.38 16.67
N GLN A 115 3.68 -2.49 17.52
CA GLN A 115 2.55 -1.55 17.56
C GLN A 115 2.72 -0.63 18.77
N THR A 116 2.61 0.68 18.53
CA THR A 116 2.61 1.70 19.59
C THR A 116 1.21 2.28 19.74
N PHE A 117 0.77 2.49 20.97
CA PHE A 117 -0.53 3.04 21.29
C PHE A 117 -0.36 4.25 22.21
N GLN A 118 -1.17 5.28 22.01
CA GLN A 118 -1.06 6.56 22.71
C GLN A 118 -2.45 7.08 23.10
N TYR A 119 -2.50 8.14 23.90
CA TYR A 119 -3.75 8.76 24.38
C TYR A 119 -4.60 7.85 25.26
N GLY A 120 -3.95 7.06 26.12
CA GLY A 120 -4.64 6.31 27.18
C GLY A 120 -5.06 7.21 28.35
N ASP A 121 -5.51 6.59 29.43
CA ASP A 121 -5.97 7.32 30.62
C ASP A 121 -4.86 8.18 31.22
N LEU A 122 -5.18 9.43 31.58
CA LEU A 122 -4.23 10.39 32.15
C LEU A 122 -3.96 10.16 33.65
N VAL A 123 -4.83 9.41 34.35
CA VAL A 123 -4.79 9.26 35.81
C VAL A 123 -3.42 8.72 36.26
N HIS A 124 -2.69 9.41 37.13
CA HIS A 124 -1.30 9.07 37.54
C HIS A 124 -0.20 9.27 36.48
N CYS A 125 -0.48 9.85 35.32
CA CYS A 125 0.47 9.97 34.19
C CYS A 125 0.76 11.41 33.75
N GLU A 126 0.15 12.40 34.39
CA GLU A 126 0.26 13.82 34.05
C GLU A 126 1.54 14.48 34.57
N THR A 127 2.70 13.97 34.20
CA THR A 127 4.00 14.57 34.59
C THR A 127 4.60 15.50 33.53
N THR A 128 4.04 15.51 32.31
CA THR A 128 4.55 16.32 31.18
C THR A 128 3.45 17.19 30.55
N PHE A 129 3.87 18.26 29.88
CA PHE A 129 2.97 19.18 29.17
C PHE A 129 2.24 18.54 27.98
N GLU A 130 2.86 17.54 27.33
CA GLU A 130 2.31 16.92 26.12
C GLU A 130 1.09 16.02 26.40
N LYS A 131 0.79 15.72 27.67
CA LYS A 131 -0.39 14.95 28.11
C LYS A 131 -0.72 13.75 27.19
N MET A 132 0.29 12.93 26.89
CA MET A 132 0.10 11.76 26.01
C MET A 132 -0.74 10.64 26.64
N GLY A 133 -1.04 10.75 27.95
CA GLY A 133 -1.74 9.69 28.69
C GLY A 133 -0.89 8.46 28.90
N ARG A 134 -1.50 7.37 29.37
CA ARG A 134 -0.88 6.05 29.31
C ARG A 134 -0.57 5.68 27.87
N THR A 135 0.53 4.95 27.71
CA THR A 135 0.94 4.42 26.41
C THR A 135 1.09 2.91 26.50
N SER A 136 1.06 2.25 25.35
CA SER A 136 1.45 0.85 25.27
C SER A 136 2.26 0.55 24.04
N GLN A 137 3.08 -0.49 24.16
CA GLN A 137 3.88 -1.03 23.08
C GLN A 137 3.64 -2.53 23.02
N VAL A 138 3.16 -3.02 21.88
CA VAL A 138 2.98 -4.45 21.62
C VAL A 138 4.09 -4.90 20.68
N ASN A 139 5.03 -5.66 21.21
CA ASN A 139 6.12 -6.30 20.49
C ASN A 139 5.61 -7.63 19.91
N ILE A 140 5.56 -7.72 18.60
CA ILE A 140 4.98 -8.85 17.86
C ILE A 140 6.10 -9.80 17.44
N ILE A 141 5.95 -11.07 17.82
CA ILE A 141 6.81 -12.19 17.41
C ILE A 141 5.99 -13.08 16.47
N CYS A 142 6.51 -13.30 15.26
CA CYS A 142 5.89 -14.19 14.29
C CYS A 142 6.17 -15.65 14.67
N GLY A 143 5.13 -16.35 15.12
CA GLY A 143 5.21 -17.77 15.50
C GLY A 143 4.80 -18.01 16.95
N GLN A 144 5.77 -18.40 17.79
CA GLN A 144 5.53 -18.86 19.16
C GLN A 144 6.36 -18.08 20.17
N CYS A 145 5.85 -17.96 21.40
CA CYS A 145 6.61 -17.38 22.50
C CYS A 145 7.88 -18.20 22.78
N PRO A 146 8.99 -17.54 23.19
CA PRO A 146 10.24 -18.23 23.53
C PRO A 146 10.08 -19.36 24.56
N ASN A 147 9.22 -19.14 25.56
CA ASN A 147 8.99 -20.09 26.66
C ASN A 147 8.00 -21.23 26.31
N LYS A 148 7.36 -21.20 25.14
CA LYS A 148 6.30 -22.15 24.72
C LYS A 148 5.10 -22.29 25.69
N GLU A 149 4.94 -21.36 26.64
CA GLU A 149 3.81 -21.39 27.60
C GLU A 149 2.45 -21.29 26.89
N CYS A 150 2.40 -20.56 25.78
CA CYS A 150 1.20 -20.43 24.98
C CYS A 150 0.93 -21.64 24.08
N LYS A 151 -0.24 -22.24 24.26
CA LYS A 151 -0.76 -23.31 23.39
C LYS A 151 -1.90 -22.75 22.54
N GLY A 152 -1.70 -22.62 21.24
CA GLY A 152 -2.77 -22.22 20.33
C GLY A 152 -2.28 -21.83 18.95
N LYS A 153 -3.15 -21.99 17.94
CA LYS A 153 -2.87 -21.54 16.56
C LYS A 153 -3.14 -20.07 16.33
N GLN A 154 -3.88 -19.40 17.22
CA GLN A 154 -4.39 -18.04 17.01
C GLN A 154 -3.44 -16.92 17.47
N GLY A 155 -2.44 -17.27 18.27
CA GLY A 155 -1.55 -16.34 18.97
C GLY A 155 -1.93 -16.11 20.43
N CYS A 156 -1.04 -15.50 21.20
CA CYS A 156 -1.19 -15.25 22.63
C CYS A 156 -0.22 -14.16 23.12
N ILE A 157 -0.45 -13.65 24.33
CA ILE A 157 0.50 -12.79 25.04
C ILE A 157 1.53 -13.67 25.76
N CYS A 158 2.81 -13.44 25.49
CA CYS A 158 3.95 -14.13 26.09
C CYS A 158 4.30 -13.58 27.47
N SER A 159 4.34 -12.26 27.58
CA SER A 159 4.67 -11.55 28.81
C SER A 159 4.19 -10.12 28.73
N ILE A 160 4.04 -9.53 29.90
CA ILE A 160 3.70 -8.12 30.08
C ILE A 160 4.72 -7.50 31.03
N SER A 161 5.06 -6.24 30.82
CA SER A 161 5.88 -5.46 31.75
C SER A 161 5.33 -4.06 31.87
N TYR A 162 5.16 -3.59 33.10
CA TYR A 162 4.70 -2.24 33.40
C TYR A 162 5.90 -1.34 33.73
N ASP A 163 5.91 -0.17 33.12
CA ASP A 163 6.80 0.94 33.42
C ASP A 163 5.95 2.04 34.06
N GLU A 164 5.87 2.01 35.40
CA GLU A 164 5.03 2.93 36.16
C GLU A 164 5.50 4.38 36.06
N LEU A 165 6.81 4.61 35.91
CA LEU A 165 7.39 5.95 35.76
C LEU A 165 6.96 6.61 34.46
N MET A 166 6.91 5.82 33.38
CA MET A 166 6.52 6.30 32.04
C MET A 166 5.05 6.04 31.72
N CYS A 167 4.27 5.50 32.68
CA CYS A 167 2.88 5.10 32.46
C CYS A 167 2.68 4.23 31.22
N ARG A 168 3.56 3.26 31.03
CA ARG A 168 3.63 2.46 29.82
C ARG A 168 3.50 0.99 30.13
N VAL A 169 2.71 0.27 29.34
CA VAL A 169 2.73 -1.20 29.34
C VAL A 169 3.40 -1.70 28.07
N THR A 170 4.35 -2.61 28.22
CA THR A 170 4.97 -3.32 27.10
C THR A 170 4.46 -4.76 27.12
N VAL A 171 3.98 -5.23 25.97
CA VAL A 171 3.39 -6.56 25.79
C VAL A 171 4.20 -7.29 24.75
N GLU A 172 4.64 -8.51 25.04
CA GLU A 172 5.15 -9.41 24.01
C GLU A 172 4.01 -10.31 23.54
N LEU A 173 3.72 -10.28 22.24
CA LEU A 173 2.61 -10.98 21.62
C LEU A 173 3.16 -11.90 20.52
N ALA A 174 2.90 -13.20 20.62
CA ALA A 174 3.21 -14.14 19.56
C ALA A 174 1.98 -14.46 18.72
N ILE A 175 2.04 -14.30 17.41
CA ILE A 175 0.93 -14.58 16.47
C ILE A 175 1.42 -15.29 15.20
N PRO A 176 0.56 -16.05 14.50
CA PRO A 176 0.86 -16.46 13.13
C PRO A 176 0.80 -15.23 12.21
N CYS A 177 1.94 -14.64 11.89
CA CYS A 177 1.98 -13.47 11.01
C CYS A 177 1.46 -13.81 9.60
N PRO A 178 0.77 -12.85 8.95
CA PRO A 178 0.42 -12.93 7.54
C PRO A 178 1.68 -13.10 6.67
N LYS A 179 1.48 -13.64 5.46
CA LYS A 179 2.58 -13.75 4.49
C LYS A 179 2.95 -12.36 3.98
N SER A 180 4.24 -12.13 3.79
CA SER A 180 4.72 -10.91 3.14
C SER A 180 4.19 -10.81 1.70
N GLY A 181 3.66 -9.64 1.36
CA GLY A 181 3.14 -9.30 0.04
C GLY A 181 4.22 -8.71 -0.89
N PRO A 182 3.83 -7.76 -1.77
CA PRO A 182 4.75 -7.13 -2.71
C PRO A 182 5.81 -6.29 -1.99
N ARG A 183 6.96 -6.11 -2.64
CA ARG A 183 8.09 -5.33 -2.17
C ARG A 183 7.92 -3.88 -2.58
N VAL A 184 7.68 -3.02 -1.60
CA VAL A 184 7.31 -1.63 -1.78
C VAL A 184 8.50 -0.71 -1.58
N PHE A 185 8.64 0.27 -2.46
CA PHE A 185 9.69 1.28 -2.36
C PHE A 185 9.31 2.38 -1.35
N LYS A 186 9.43 2.05 -0.06
CA LYS A 186 9.09 2.94 1.06
C LYS A 186 9.87 4.26 0.99
N GLY A 187 9.19 5.37 1.27
CA GLY A 187 9.75 6.73 1.17
C GLY A 187 9.68 7.36 -0.22
N PHE A 188 9.18 6.63 -1.23
CA PHE A 188 8.84 7.21 -2.52
C PHE A 188 7.43 7.80 -2.52
N THR A 189 7.30 8.99 -3.08
CA THR A 189 6.04 9.71 -3.17
C THR A 189 5.87 10.29 -4.56
N VAL A 190 4.65 10.20 -5.08
CA VAL A 190 4.19 10.96 -6.24
C VAL A 190 2.98 11.76 -5.80
N GLY A 191 2.95 13.05 -6.12
CA GLY A 191 1.80 13.90 -5.84
C GLY A 191 1.66 15.02 -6.84
N PHE A 192 0.56 15.77 -6.77
CA PHE A 192 0.34 16.90 -7.66
C PHE A 192 1.26 18.07 -7.29
N HIS A 193 1.94 18.62 -8.29
CA HIS A 193 2.80 19.80 -8.15
C HIS A 193 1.93 21.08 -8.24
N PRO A 194 2.14 22.11 -7.39
CA PRO A 194 3.28 22.37 -6.49
C PRO A 194 3.22 21.79 -5.06
N ARG A 195 2.49 20.69 -4.85
CA ARG A 195 2.25 19.91 -3.60
C ARG A 195 0.85 20.14 -3.03
N SER A 196 -0.08 19.28 -3.39
CA SER A 196 -1.40 19.18 -2.74
C SER A 196 -1.60 17.78 -2.18
N SER A 197 -2.09 16.85 -2.99
CA SER A 197 -2.35 15.46 -2.61
C SER A 197 -1.36 14.50 -3.24
N GLU A 198 -1.02 13.47 -2.48
CA GLU A 198 -0.26 12.32 -2.94
C GLU A 198 -1.18 11.32 -3.64
N LEU A 199 -0.78 10.87 -4.82
CA LEU A 199 -1.40 9.74 -5.52
C LEU A 199 -0.63 8.45 -5.29
N VAL A 200 0.65 8.56 -4.91
CA VAL A 200 1.46 7.46 -4.37
C VAL A 200 2.15 7.98 -3.12
N TYR A 201 2.03 7.26 -2.01
CA TYR A 201 2.71 7.60 -0.76
C TYR A 201 3.42 6.38 -0.19
N ASN A 202 4.70 6.53 0.17
CA ASN A 202 5.57 5.43 0.58
C ASN A 202 5.57 4.24 -0.39
N GLY A 203 5.50 4.51 -1.70
CA GLY A 203 5.44 3.50 -2.75
C GLY A 203 4.10 2.78 -2.88
N LEU A 204 3.08 3.16 -2.12
CA LEU A 204 1.71 2.63 -2.20
C LEU A 204 0.80 3.60 -2.97
N THR A 205 0.12 3.10 -3.99
CA THR A 205 -0.87 3.87 -4.73
C THR A 205 -2.08 4.14 -3.84
N GLN A 206 -2.51 5.39 -3.79
CA GLN A 206 -3.65 5.81 -2.97
C GLN A 206 -4.97 5.40 -3.63
N LEU A 207 -6.00 5.20 -2.80
CA LEU A 207 -7.35 4.92 -3.27
C LEU A 207 -7.86 6.03 -4.20
N GLY A 208 -8.52 5.65 -5.28
CA GLY A 208 -8.96 6.55 -6.34
C GLY A 208 -8.01 6.59 -7.55
N PHE A 209 -6.79 6.06 -7.41
CA PHE A 209 -5.76 6.03 -8.46
C PHE A 209 -5.29 4.61 -8.80
N GLU A 210 -5.91 3.58 -8.24
CA GLU A 210 -5.66 2.18 -8.60
C GLU A 210 -6.36 1.78 -9.91
N GLN A 211 -7.41 2.48 -10.30
CA GLN A 211 -8.16 2.25 -11.53
C GLN A 211 -8.88 3.54 -11.94
N SER A 212 -9.63 3.50 -13.05
CA SER A 212 -10.49 4.62 -13.43
C SER A 212 -11.55 4.89 -12.35
N HIS A 213 -11.62 6.14 -11.90
CA HIS A 213 -12.68 6.64 -11.03
C HIS A 213 -13.21 7.97 -11.52
N HIS A 214 -14.51 8.05 -11.72
CA HIS A 214 -15.18 9.27 -12.19
C HIS A 214 -15.00 10.44 -11.21
N GLU A 215 -15.02 10.16 -9.90
CA GLU A 215 -14.86 11.14 -8.81
C GLU A 215 -13.50 11.88 -8.86
N PHE A 216 -12.47 11.24 -9.42
CA PHE A 216 -11.09 11.74 -9.49
C PHE A 216 -10.66 12.07 -10.93
N SER A 217 -11.63 12.28 -11.83
CA SER A 217 -11.35 12.50 -13.24
C SER A 217 -10.94 13.94 -13.55
N PHE A 218 -10.09 14.08 -14.56
CA PHE A 218 -9.71 15.36 -15.15
C PHE A 218 -10.70 15.73 -16.26
N GLN A 219 -11.25 16.92 -16.19
CA GLN A 219 -12.26 17.42 -17.11
C GLN A 219 -11.70 17.73 -18.49
N GLY A 220 -12.56 17.82 -19.50
CA GLY A 220 -12.23 18.10 -20.92
C GLY A 220 -11.17 19.17 -21.11
N GLU A 221 -11.42 20.33 -20.51
CA GLU A 221 -10.62 21.57 -20.56
C GLU A 221 -9.21 21.45 -19.97
N GLN A 222 -8.98 20.54 -19.03
CA GLN A 222 -7.65 20.36 -18.43
C GLN A 222 -6.74 19.66 -19.44
N SER A 223 -5.74 20.38 -19.96
CA SER A 223 -4.82 19.89 -20.99
C SER A 223 -3.52 19.28 -20.44
N HIS A 224 -3.22 19.51 -19.16
CA HIS A 224 -2.02 18.99 -18.54
C HIS A 224 -2.17 18.86 -17.02
N VAL A 225 -1.37 17.96 -16.46
CA VAL A 225 -1.20 17.73 -15.02
C VAL A 225 0.29 17.63 -14.72
N SER A 226 0.75 18.34 -13.70
CA SER A 226 2.15 18.27 -13.26
C SER A 226 2.23 17.45 -11.97
N LEU A 227 3.08 16.43 -11.97
CA LEU A 227 3.35 15.57 -10.83
C LEU A 227 4.76 15.82 -10.31
N TYR A 228 4.94 15.83 -9.00
CA TYR A 228 6.27 15.76 -8.39
C TYR A 228 6.56 14.33 -7.95
N LEU A 229 7.80 13.89 -8.13
CA LEU A 229 8.31 12.61 -7.64
C LEU A 229 9.41 12.90 -6.62
N SER A 230 9.41 12.18 -5.50
CA SER A 230 10.40 12.33 -4.43
C SER A 230 10.74 10.97 -3.82
N ALA A 231 12.02 10.73 -3.55
CA ALA A 231 12.51 9.56 -2.83
C ALA A 231 13.61 9.96 -1.83
N VAL A 232 13.96 9.02 -0.95
CA VAL A 232 15.15 9.13 -0.09
C VAL A 232 16.40 9.18 -0.97
N PHE A 233 17.27 10.17 -0.73
CA PHE A 233 18.45 10.44 -1.57
C PHE A 233 19.33 9.21 -1.80
N SER A 234 19.59 8.40 -0.78
CA SER A 234 20.45 7.21 -0.90
C SER A 234 19.88 6.11 -1.80
N LEU A 235 18.58 6.16 -2.10
CA LEU A 235 17.88 5.14 -2.90
C LEU A 235 17.27 5.72 -4.19
N SER A 236 17.32 7.03 -4.40
CA SER A 236 16.67 7.69 -5.54
C SER A 236 17.22 7.24 -6.89
N GLY A 237 18.48 6.78 -6.94
CA GLY A 237 19.10 6.21 -8.14
C GLY A 237 18.49 4.89 -8.62
N LEU A 238 17.66 4.23 -7.79
CA LEU A 238 16.94 3.01 -8.18
C LEU A 238 15.69 3.30 -9.02
N VAL A 239 15.23 4.55 -9.05
CA VAL A 239 14.01 4.95 -9.78
C VAL A 239 14.33 5.07 -11.26
N GLY A 240 13.68 4.23 -12.07
CA GLY A 240 13.84 4.22 -13.51
C GLY A 240 12.89 5.17 -14.23
N LYS A 241 12.96 5.12 -15.57
CA LYS A 241 12.17 5.99 -16.45
C LYS A 241 10.68 5.62 -16.42
N PRO A 242 9.77 6.60 -16.21
CA PRO A 242 8.34 6.37 -16.33
C PRO A 242 7.91 5.96 -17.75
N SER A 243 6.90 5.11 -17.82
CA SER A 243 6.21 4.71 -19.06
C SER A 243 4.71 4.91 -18.90
N LEU A 244 3.98 5.04 -20.01
CA LEU A 244 2.54 5.26 -20.00
C LEU A 244 1.81 4.24 -20.87
N LYS A 245 0.57 3.93 -20.50
CA LYS A 245 -0.38 3.17 -21.31
C LYS A 245 -1.73 3.86 -21.24
N VAL A 246 -2.33 4.09 -22.41
CA VAL A 246 -3.66 4.71 -22.51
C VAL A 246 -4.69 3.66 -22.89
N ASN A 247 -5.80 3.62 -22.15
CA ASN A 247 -6.94 2.77 -22.47
C ASN A 247 -8.24 3.60 -22.56
N PRO A 248 -8.98 3.51 -23.68
CA PRO A 248 -8.59 2.86 -24.92
C PRO A 248 -7.50 3.62 -25.68
N VAL A 249 -6.74 2.87 -26.48
CA VAL A 249 -5.54 3.36 -27.19
C VAL A 249 -5.83 4.51 -28.17
N LYS A 250 -7.05 4.59 -28.72
CA LYS A 250 -7.43 5.62 -29.70
C LYS A 250 -8.30 6.70 -29.06
N GLY A 251 -8.00 7.95 -29.39
CA GLY A 251 -8.85 9.12 -29.12
C GLY A 251 -8.36 10.05 -28.01
N LEU A 252 -7.27 9.70 -27.33
CA LEU A 252 -6.56 10.56 -26.39
C LEU A 252 -5.06 10.47 -26.71
N ASP A 253 -4.48 11.58 -27.16
CA ASP A 253 -3.03 11.70 -27.28
C ASP A 253 -2.45 12.10 -25.93
N VAL A 254 -1.41 11.40 -25.47
CA VAL A 254 -0.79 11.63 -24.16
C VAL A 254 0.73 11.64 -24.33
N THR A 255 1.35 12.72 -23.88
CA THR A 255 2.80 12.91 -23.88
C THR A 255 3.29 13.18 -22.46
N LEU A 256 4.35 12.46 -22.06
CA LEU A 256 5.07 12.75 -20.82
C LEU A 256 6.25 13.69 -21.11
N THR A 257 6.41 14.74 -20.30
CA THR A 257 7.57 15.65 -20.34
C THR A 257 8.08 15.98 -18.93
N GLY A 258 9.16 16.76 -18.83
CA GLY A 258 9.75 17.19 -17.55
C GLY A 258 10.93 16.33 -17.10
N SER A 259 11.61 16.75 -16.04
CA SER A 259 12.86 16.14 -15.55
C SER A 259 12.74 14.64 -15.23
N GLY A 260 11.57 14.19 -14.76
CA GLY A 260 11.32 12.78 -14.42
C GLY A 260 11.34 11.84 -15.64
N THR A 261 11.08 12.36 -16.84
CA THR A 261 11.05 11.53 -18.07
C THR A 261 12.43 11.09 -18.55
N ASN A 262 13.48 11.77 -18.11
CA ASN A 262 14.87 11.44 -18.44
C ASN A 262 15.50 10.49 -17.42
N GLY A 263 14.74 10.02 -16.42
CA GLY A 263 15.29 9.21 -15.32
C GLY A 263 16.15 10.03 -14.36
N ALA A 264 15.90 11.34 -14.25
CA ALA A 264 16.54 12.14 -13.21
C ALA A 264 16.15 11.61 -11.82
N MET A 265 17.09 11.65 -10.87
CA MET A 265 16.88 11.13 -9.53
C MET A 265 15.86 11.99 -8.75
N PRO A 266 14.72 11.43 -8.31
CA PRO A 266 13.77 12.15 -7.48
C PRO A 266 14.27 12.19 -6.03
N THR A 267 14.65 13.35 -5.51
CA THR A 267 15.12 13.47 -4.12
C THR A 267 14.18 14.35 -3.31
N THR A 268 14.09 14.13 -2.00
CA THR A 268 13.26 14.97 -1.12
C THR A 268 13.64 16.46 -1.17
N LEU A 269 14.93 16.76 -1.32
CA LEU A 269 15.43 18.14 -1.42
C LEU A 269 15.32 18.72 -2.83
N SER A 270 15.31 17.89 -3.86
CA SER A 270 15.14 18.30 -5.26
C SER A 270 14.22 17.29 -5.96
N PRO A 271 12.89 17.44 -5.80
CA PRO A 271 11.91 16.59 -6.45
C PRO A 271 11.99 16.74 -7.96
N THR A 272 11.74 15.66 -8.69
CA THR A 272 11.65 15.72 -10.16
C THR A 272 10.21 15.92 -10.60
N ILE A 273 10.02 16.68 -11.67
CA ILE A 273 8.70 16.93 -12.25
C ILE A 273 8.42 15.98 -13.41
N LEU A 274 7.24 15.39 -13.41
CA LEU A 274 6.65 14.62 -14.50
C LEU A 274 5.37 15.33 -14.95
N ASN A 275 5.39 15.90 -16.14
CA ASN A 275 4.23 16.54 -16.73
C ASN A 275 3.51 15.54 -17.64
N VAL A 276 2.23 15.35 -17.38
CA VAL A 276 1.32 14.60 -18.25
C VAL A 276 0.57 15.62 -19.08
N ILE A 277 0.84 15.67 -20.38
CA ILE A 277 0.14 16.54 -21.32
C ILE A 277 -0.76 15.65 -22.15
N TRP A 278 -2.03 16.03 -22.28
CA TRP A 278 -2.99 15.23 -23.03
C TRP A 278 -3.91 16.09 -23.88
N ARG A 279 -4.41 15.50 -24.96
CA ARG A 279 -5.35 16.13 -25.88
C ARG A 279 -6.43 15.14 -26.30
N CYS A 280 -7.67 15.49 -26.03
CA CYS A 280 -8.82 14.74 -26.51
C CYS A 280 -8.93 14.88 -28.04
N GLU A 281 -8.86 13.76 -28.76
CA GLU A 281 -9.11 13.70 -30.21
C GLU A 281 -10.54 13.22 -30.50
N ILE A 282 -11.07 12.36 -29.64
CA ILE A 282 -12.41 11.77 -29.78
C ILE A 282 -13.19 12.03 -28.49
N ALA A 283 -14.31 12.73 -28.63
CA ALA A 283 -15.28 12.90 -27.55
C ALA A 283 -16.03 11.58 -27.27
N ARG A 284 -16.22 11.25 -26.00
CA ARG A 284 -16.85 10.00 -25.55
C ARG A 284 -17.49 10.15 -24.18
N SER A 285 -18.44 9.27 -23.89
CA SER A 285 -19.14 9.21 -22.60
C SER A 285 -18.36 8.46 -21.52
N SER A 286 -17.51 7.50 -21.88
CA SER A 286 -16.64 6.80 -20.93
C SER A 286 -15.29 7.51 -20.79
N PRO A 287 -14.69 7.53 -19.59
CA PRO A 287 -13.37 8.14 -19.42
C PRO A 287 -12.25 7.30 -20.07
N TYR A 288 -11.12 7.96 -20.31
CA TYR A 288 -9.85 7.32 -20.64
C TYR A 288 -9.06 7.04 -19.36
N GLU A 289 -8.40 5.89 -19.33
CA GLU A 289 -7.42 5.49 -18.33
C GLU A 289 -6.02 5.81 -18.85
N VAL A 290 -5.26 6.58 -18.09
CA VAL A 290 -3.85 6.86 -18.35
C VAL A 290 -3.04 6.21 -17.22
N ASN A 291 -2.54 5.01 -17.47
CA ASN A 291 -1.74 4.26 -16.50
C ASN A 291 -0.28 4.68 -16.65
N ILE A 292 0.32 5.12 -15.54
CA ILE A 292 1.72 5.51 -15.48
C ILE A 292 2.45 4.48 -14.62
N LEU A 293 3.49 3.88 -15.19
CA LEU A 293 4.33 2.88 -14.54
C LEU A 293 5.75 3.42 -14.39
N ILE A 294 6.26 3.39 -13.16
CA ILE A 294 7.60 3.82 -12.77
C ILE A 294 8.35 2.59 -12.26
N PRO A 295 9.31 2.04 -13.02
CA PRO A 295 10.10 0.89 -12.55
C PRO A 295 11.06 1.32 -11.44
N VAL A 296 11.28 0.45 -10.46
CA VAL A 296 12.25 0.67 -9.39
C VAL A 296 13.10 -0.58 -9.24
N GLU A 297 14.42 -0.43 -9.35
CA GLU A 297 15.33 -1.58 -9.31
C GLU A 297 15.26 -2.31 -7.96
N GLY A 298 14.95 -3.61 -8.01
CA GLY A 298 14.85 -4.47 -6.84
C GLY A 298 13.53 -4.38 -6.08
N TYR A 299 12.55 -3.61 -6.55
CA TYR A 299 11.21 -3.47 -5.96
C TYR A 299 10.13 -3.77 -6.99
N ASP A 300 8.88 -3.97 -6.54
CA ASP A 300 7.75 -3.98 -7.46
C ASP A 300 7.56 -2.58 -8.07
N PRO A 301 7.20 -2.49 -9.36
CA PRO A 301 7.04 -1.20 -10.03
C PRO A 301 5.90 -0.41 -9.41
N ILE A 302 6.04 0.91 -9.45
CA ILE A 302 5.02 1.82 -8.95
C ILE A 302 4.09 2.14 -10.11
N GLU A 303 2.81 1.87 -9.94
CA GLU A 303 1.82 2.06 -10.99
C GLU A 303 0.60 2.80 -10.42
N PHE A 304 0.11 3.79 -11.16
CA PHE A 304 -1.10 4.53 -10.82
C PHE A 304 -1.82 4.99 -12.09
N THR A 305 -3.12 5.20 -11.95
CA THR A 305 -4.05 5.49 -13.04
C THR A 305 -4.61 6.89 -12.88
N LEU A 306 -4.49 7.71 -13.93
CA LEU A 306 -5.17 8.99 -14.04
C LEU A 306 -6.39 8.83 -14.95
N THR A 307 -7.53 9.35 -14.50
CA THR A 307 -8.80 9.26 -15.24
C THR A 307 -9.03 10.54 -16.03
N LYS A 308 -9.19 10.47 -17.35
CA LYS A 308 -9.42 11.66 -18.21
C LYS A 308 -10.77 11.59 -18.89
N GLU A 309 -11.58 12.62 -18.71
CA GLU A 309 -12.84 12.78 -19.43
C GLU A 309 -12.67 13.63 -20.68
N CYS A 310 -13.30 13.18 -21.76
CA CYS A 310 -13.39 13.90 -23.02
C CYS A 310 -14.87 13.97 -23.44
N GLY A 311 -15.69 14.55 -22.57
CA GLY A 311 -17.13 14.70 -22.80
C GLY A 311 -17.46 15.78 -23.82
N TRP A 312 -18.74 15.87 -24.20
CA TRP A 312 -19.22 16.82 -25.21
C TRP A 312 -19.40 18.26 -24.70
N PHE A 313 -19.11 18.52 -23.41
CA PHE A 313 -19.37 19.82 -22.79
C PHE A 313 -18.44 20.94 -23.26
N ASP A 314 -17.37 20.63 -24.00
CA ASP A 314 -16.41 21.62 -24.51
C ASP A 314 -16.89 22.41 -25.75
N HIS A 315 -18.13 22.20 -26.26
CA HIS A 315 -18.61 22.90 -27.47
C HIS A 315 -19.97 23.62 -27.37
N ILE A 316 -20.63 23.71 -26.22
CA ILE A 316 -21.94 24.41 -26.15
C ILE A 316 -21.82 25.92 -25.86
N ILE A 317 -20.65 26.45 -25.52
CA ILE A 317 -20.48 27.91 -25.39
C ILE A 317 -19.48 28.39 -26.44
N VAL A 318 -19.93 28.55 -27.70
CA VAL A 318 -19.77 29.76 -28.55
C VAL A 318 -20.45 29.46 -29.90
N SER A 319 -21.77 29.61 -29.98
CA SER A 319 -22.46 30.02 -31.23
C SER A 319 -23.94 30.29 -30.95
N SER A 320 -24.23 31.40 -30.27
CA SER A 320 -25.53 32.06 -30.38
C SER A 320 -25.30 33.57 -30.42
N THR A 321 -24.80 34.02 -31.58
CA THR A 321 -25.05 35.37 -32.12
C THR A 321 -26.07 35.22 -33.22
#